data_AF-A0A8S3ITQ2-F1
#
_entry.id   AF-A0A8S3ITQ2-F1
#
_cell.length_a   1.000
_cell.length_b   1.000
_cell.length_c   1.000
_cell.angle_alpha   90.00
_cell.angle_beta   90.00
_cell.angle_gamma   90.00
#
_symmetry.space_group_name_H-M   'P 1'
#
loop_
_entity.id
_entity.type
_entity.pdbx_description
1 polymer ?
#
loop_
_entity_poly.entity_id
_entity_poly.type
_entity_poly.pdbx_seq_one_letter_code
_entity_poly.pdbx_strand_id
1 'polypeptide(L)'
;TADLKIRFVSKDHNDEYAFDGPGKTLAHAFFPKSGDIHFDDDETFSDDYTDQDDQYTLRLVAAHEIGHALGLGHSFEENSLMFPVYQQYSANYNISDDDQQGIQKLYGKPNDKPIIESTTAKTASSSPSIITTGSFDRLPSNNWCSGDFQTGCEGPDGELYLFKDNHAWRYRGRAKHLWDRQPKLISEHFRSLTDTTITACVKSVTGYTYLFRNQDMWKVRTFWSIEGPHQINGKNYPQNSRIALFHNNSIYLIKNDFAYYYNEFNYNRDLQQYPIR
;
A
#
# COMPACT_ATOMS: atom_id res chain seq x y z
N THR A 1 14.41 15.36 22.27
CA THR A 1 13.60 15.03 21.08
C THR A 1 12.73 13.84 21.41
N ALA A 2 11.57 13.73 20.79
CA ALA A 2 10.65 12.59 20.95
C ALA A 2 10.60 11.79 19.65
N ASP A 3 10.30 10.50 19.76
CA ASP A 3 10.17 9.59 18.61
C ASP A 3 8.86 9.80 17.84
N LEU A 4 7.79 10.17 18.55
CA LEU A 4 6.51 10.56 17.97
C LEU A 4 6.27 12.05 18.27
N LYS A 5 6.08 12.85 17.21
CA LYS A 5 5.75 14.27 17.34
C LYS A 5 4.36 14.52 16.78
N ILE A 6 3.47 15.02 17.63
CA ILE A 6 2.08 15.29 17.28
C ILE A 6 1.88 16.79 17.09
N ARG A 7 1.23 17.20 16.00
CA ARG A 7 0.89 18.60 15.71
C ARG A 7 -0.52 18.71 15.12
N PHE A 8 -1.19 19.81 15.41
CA PHE A 8 -2.40 20.26 14.71
C PHE A 8 -1.98 21.39 13.77
N VAL A 9 -2.33 21.27 12.50
CA VAL A 9 -1.92 22.20 11.45
C VAL A 9 -3.01 22.25 10.38
N SER A 10 -3.17 23.40 9.71
CA SER A 10 -4.12 23.54 8.59
C SER A 10 -3.38 23.64 7.26
N LYS A 11 -4.00 23.14 6.19
CA LYS A 11 -3.58 23.38 4.79
C LYS A 11 -2.10 23.08 4.57
N ASP A 12 -1.35 23.99 3.92
CA ASP A 12 0.09 23.83 3.74
C ASP A 12 0.84 24.06 5.05
N HIS A 13 1.57 23.03 5.49
CA HIS A 13 2.28 23.01 6.76
C HIS A 13 3.73 22.50 6.62
N ASN A 14 4.33 22.74 5.45
CA ASN A 14 5.76 22.56 5.14
C ASN A 14 6.30 21.13 5.21
N ASP A 15 5.46 20.13 4.92
CA ASP A 15 5.90 18.73 4.81
C ASP A 15 5.61 18.10 3.44
N GLU A 16 5.11 18.89 2.47
CA GLU A 16 4.64 18.48 1.13
C GLU A 16 3.27 17.78 1.09
N TYR A 17 2.59 17.61 2.24
CA TYR A 17 1.29 16.95 2.37
C TYR A 17 0.23 17.92 2.90
N ALA A 18 -0.09 18.96 2.13
CA ALA A 18 -1.07 19.95 2.56
C ALA A 18 -2.46 19.33 2.79
N PHE A 19 -3.10 19.69 3.90
CA PHE A 19 -4.50 19.35 4.16
C PHE A 19 -5.47 20.14 3.29
N ASP A 20 -6.72 19.69 3.21
CA ASP A 20 -7.71 20.14 2.25
C ASP A 20 -8.92 20.86 2.85
N GLY A 21 -8.88 21.12 4.16
CA GLY A 21 -9.99 21.73 4.89
C GLY A 21 -11.06 20.68 5.23
N PRO A 22 -12.26 21.11 5.66
CA PRO A 22 -13.20 20.22 6.33
C PRO A 22 -13.66 19.00 5.52
N GLY A 23 -13.78 17.86 6.19
CA GLY A 23 -14.55 16.69 5.78
C GLY A 23 -13.81 15.62 4.97
N LYS A 24 -12.48 15.73 4.81
CA LYS A 24 -11.71 14.88 3.87
C LYS A 24 -10.50 14.25 4.54
N THR A 25 -9.35 14.93 4.55
CA THR A 25 -8.13 14.39 5.12
C THR A 25 -8.06 14.78 6.58
N LEU A 26 -8.43 13.86 7.47
CA LEU A 26 -8.51 14.16 8.90
C LEU A 26 -7.13 14.32 9.55
N ALA A 27 -6.18 13.51 9.11
CA ALA A 27 -4.83 13.46 9.64
C ALA A 27 -3.91 12.69 8.68
N HIS A 28 -2.61 12.74 8.92
CA HIS A 28 -1.65 11.80 8.36
C HIS A 28 -0.47 11.56 9.31
N ALA A 29 0.19 10.42 9.15
CA ALA A 29 1.39 10.06 9.87
C ALA A 29 2.50 9.55 8.96
N PHE A 30 3.73 9.82 9.38
CA PHE A 30 4.92 9.28 8.77
C PHE A 30 5.36 7.99 9.46
N PHE A 31 5.67 6.98 8.66
CA PHE A 31 6.21 5.69 9.09
C PHE A 31 7.41 5.80 10.08
N PRO A 32 7.74 4.72 10.82
CA PRO A 32 8.57 4.74 12.04
C PRO A 32 9.90 5.49 12.00
N LYS A 33 10.49 5.70 10.82
CA LYS A 33 11.73 6.47 10.68
C LYS A 33 11.56 7.94 11.10
N SER A 34 10.38 8.53 10.89
CA SER A 34 10.05 9.89 11.34
C SER A 34 9.13 9.86 12.56
N GLY A 35 8.01 9.12 12.48
CA GLY A 35 7.01 9.04 13.55
C GLY A 35 6.20 10.32 13.75
N ASP A 36 6.34 11.32 12.88
CA ASP A 36 5.60 12.57 12.93
C ASP A 36 4.13 12.33 12.54
N ILE A 37 3.20 12.93 13.28
CA ILE A 37 1.75 12.79 13.11
C ILE A 37 1.13 14.18 13.08
N HIS A 38 0.38 14.49 12.03
CA HIS A 38 -0.31 15.76 11.84
C HIS A 38 -1.82 15.54 11.79
N PHE A 39 -2.57 16.37 12.48
CA PHE A 39 -4.03 16.43 12.44
C PHE A 39 -4.45 17.70 11.72
N ASP A 40 -5.47 17.64 10.86
CA ASP A 40 -6.00 18.81 10.18
C ASP A 40 -6.78 19.68 11.17
N ASP A 41 -6.25 20.86 11.49
CA ASP A 41 -6.85 21.80 12.44
C ASP A 41 -8.10 22.51 11.86
N ASP A 42 -8.39 22.29 10.56
CA ASP A 42 -9.66 22.70 9.94
C ASP A 42 -10.82 21.71 10.24
N GLU A 43 -10.54 20.55 10.86
CA GLU A 43 -11.55 19.55 11.23
C GLU A 43 -12.12 19.76 12.64
N THR A 44 -13.37 19.34 12.85
CA THR A 44 -14.01 19.42 14.17
C THR A 44 -13.81 18.14 14.96
N PHE A 45 -12.77 18.11 15.80
CA PHE A 45 -12.49 16.96 16.66
C PHE A 45 -13.30 16.96 17.96
N SER A 46 -13.83 15.80 18.33
CA SER A 46 -14.50 15.55 19.62
C SER A 46 -13.76 14.48 20.44
N ASP A 47 -13.83 14.61 21.77
CA ASP A 47 -13.38 13.56 22.69
C ASP A 47 -14.44 12.46 22.87
N ASP A 48 -15.72 12.81 22.74
CA ASP A 48 -16.86 11.93 22.92
C ASP A 48 -17.34 11.29 21.61
N TYR A 49 -18.10 10.20 21.74
CA TYR A 49 -18.90 9.66 20.66
C TYR A 49 -19.85 10.73 20.14
N THR A 50 -19.82 10.96 18.83
CA THR A 50 -20.66 11.91 18.12
C THR A 50 -21.25 11.22 16.90
N ASP A 51 -22.55 11.41 16.68
CA ASP A 51 -23.29 10.98 15.49
C ASP A 51 -23.52 12.15 14.52
N GLN A 52 -22.86 13.29 14.75
CA GLN A 52 -22.96 14.45 13.89
C GLN A 52 -22.08 14.28 12.67
N ASP A 53 -22.63 14.64 11.52
CA ASP A 53 -21.87 14.81 10.29
C ASP A 53 -20.78 15.87 10.52
N ASP A 54 -19.62 15.68 9.89
CA ASP A 54 -18.45 16.56 9.98
C ASP A 54 -17.83 16.71 11.39
N GLN A 55 -18.07 15.74 12.28
CA GLN A 55 -17.33 15.60 13.54
C GLN A 55 -16.59 14.26 13.64
N TYR A 56 -15.37 14.34 14.16
CA TYR A 56 -14.46 13.20 14.20
C TYR A 56 -13.94 12.96 15.61
N THR A 57 -14.00 11.72 16.08
CA THR A 57 -13.45 11.37 17.39
C THR A 57 -11.93 11.37 17.33
N LEU A 58 -11.30 12.34 18.01
CA LEU A 58 -9.84 12.52 18.00
C LEU A 58 -9.12 11.24 18.40
N ARG A 59 -9.66 10.52 19.40
CA ARG A 59 -9.09 9.26 19.89
C ARG A 59 -8.97 8.21 18.78
N LEU A 60 -9.96 8.09 17.90
CA LEU A 60 -9.96 7.07 16.85
C LEU A 60 -9.00 7.45 15.72
N VAL A 61 -9.07 8.70 15.26
CA VAL A 61 -8.14 9.23 14.25
C VAL A 61 -6.69 9.12 14.76
N ALA A 62 -6.43 9.54 15.99
CA ALA A 62 -5.10 9.45 16.57
C ALA A 62 -4.60 8.00 16.70
N ALA A 63 -5.46 7.07 17.10
CA ALA A 63 -5.07 5.67 17.21
C ALA A 63 -4.75 5.06 15.83
N HIS A 64 -5.48 5.44 14.78
CA HIS A 64 -5.19 5.08 13.39
C HIS A 64 -3.80 5.60 12.96
N GLU A 65 -3.56 6.90 13.13
CA GLU A 65 -2.29 7.52 12.75
C GLU A 65 -1.09 6.99 13.54
N ILE A 66 -1.27 6.68 14.83
CA ILE A 66 -0.25 6.01 15.62
C ILE A 66 0.05 4.62 15.04
N GLY A 67 -0.95 3.90 14.51
CA GLY A 67 -0.74 2.65 13.80
C GLY A 67 0.23 2.81 12.63
N HIS A 68 0.06 3.85 11.80
CA HIS A 68 1.00 4.20 10.73
C HIS A 68 2.40 4.56 11.25
N ALA A 69 2.47 5.39 12.30
CA ALA A 69 3.73 5.76 12.92
C ALA A 69 4.47 4.56 13.53
N LEU A 70 3.75 3.50 13.91
CA LEU A 70 4.28 2.21 14.36
C LEU A 70 4.46 1.19 13.21
N GLY A 71 4.21 1.56 11.96
CA GLY A 71 4.53 0.71 10.81
C GLY A 71 3.39 -0.13 10.25
N LEU A 72 2.16 0.03 10.76
CA LEU A 72 0.99 -0.58 10.15
C LEU A 72 0.60 0.17 8.87
N GLY A 73 0.26 -0.58 7.83
CA GLY A 73 -0.47 -0.04 6.69
C GLY A 73 -1.98 -0.06 6.95
N HIS A 74 -2.76 0.46 6.00
CA HIS A 74 -4.21 0.33 6.08
C HIS A 74 -4.66 -1.14 6.00
N SER A 75 -5.75 -1.46 6.69
CA SER A 75 -6.47 -2.73 6.61
C SER A 75 -7.63 -2.66 5.62
N PHE A 76 -8.08 -3.83 5.19
CA PHE A 76 -9.28 -3.98 4.36
C PHE A 76 -10.53 -4.34 5.15
N GLU A 77 -10.37 -4.78 6.39
CA GLU A 77 -11.45 -5.16 7.28
C GLU A 77 -12.14 -3.89 7.81
N GLU A 78 -13.43 -3.72 7.56
CA GLU A 78 -14.15 -2.47 7.91
C GLU A 78 -14.23 -2.23 9.42
N ASN A 79 -14.05 -3.28 10.22
CA ASN A 79 -13.98 -3.19 11.68
C ASN A 79 -12.56 -2.93 12.21
N SER A 80 -11.53 -2.92 11.36
CA SER A 80 -10.16 -2.59 11.75
C SER A 80 -9.99 -1.09 11.93
N LEU A 81 -9.26 -0.73 12.99
CA LEU A 81 -8.89 0.65 13.26
C LEU A 81 -8.09 1.24 12.10
N MET A 82 -7.28 0.41 11.44
CA MET A 82 -6.49 0.78 10.26
C MET A 82 -7.31 0.81 8.96
N PHE A 83 -8.64 0.72 9.00
CA PHE A 83 -9.47 0.92 7.81
C PHE A 83 -9.34 2.38 7.30
N PRO A 84 -9.07 2.65 6.01
CA PRO A 84 -8.68 3.97 5.49
C PRO A 84 -9.80 5.01 5.42
N VAL A 85 -11.04 4.62 5.73
CA VAL A 85 -12.17 5.55 5.80
C VAL A 85 -12.59 5.62 7.25
N TYR A 86 -12.77 6.84 7.76
CA TYR A 86 -13.22 7.04 9.13
C TYR A 86 -14.53 6.27 9.38
N GLN A 87 -14.48 5.37 10.36
CA GLN A 87 -15.62 4.63 10.85
C GLN A 87 -15.98 5.16 12.24
N GLN A 88 -17.24 5.51 12.43
CA GLN A 88 -17.75 5.79 13.77
C GLN A 88 -17.89 4.46 14.51
N TYR A 89 -17.04 4.25 15.52
CA TYR A 89 -17.17 3.12 16.42
C TYR A 89 -17.88 3.52 17.71
N SER A 90 -18.49 2.53 18.37
CA SER A 90 -19.07 2.76 19.70
C SER A 90 -17.99 3.22 20.70
N ALA A 91 -18.39 3.92 21.77
CA ALA A 91 -17.47 4.41 22.81
C ALA A 91 -16.53 3.30 23.34
N ASN A 92 -17.01 2.06 23.37
CA ASN A 92 -16.29 0.86 23.82
C ASN A 92 -15.55 0.13 22.68
N TYR A 93 -15.11 0.83 21.63
CA TYR A 93 -14.36 0.22 20.53
C TYR A 93 -13.16 -0.56 21.06
N ASN A 94 -13.09 -1.83 20.66
CA ASN A 94 -11.96 -2.70 20.90
C ASN A 94 -11.16 -2.83 19.60
N ILE A 95 -9.84 -2.72 19.72
CA ILE A 95 -8.91 -2.94 18.61
C ILE A 95 -9.19 -4.31 17.98
N SER A 96 -9.33 -4.35 16.65
CA SER A 96 -9.70 -5.58 15.95
C SER A 96 -8.59 -6.65 16.04
N ASP A 97 -8.96 -7.91 15.77
CA ASP A 97 -7.97 -9.00 15.71
C ASP A 97 -6.96 -8.80 14.58
N ASP A 98 -7.33 -8.11 13.49
CA ASP A 98 -6.42 -7.77 12.39
C ASP A 98 -5.35 -6.77 12.83
N ASP A 99 -5.77 -5.70 13.51
CA ASP A 99 -4.86 -4.69 14.07
C ASP A 99 -3.91 -5.32 15.12
N GLN A 100 -4.46 -6.16 16.01
CA GLN A 100 -3.66 -6.86 17.03
C GLN A 100 -2.63 -7.78 16.40
N GLN A 101 -3.01 -8.57 15.39
CA GLN A 101 -2.08 -9.46 14.69
C GLN A 101 -1.03 -8.68 13.90
N GLY A 102 -1.43 -7.59 13.24
CA GLY A 102 -0.53 -6.71 12.50
C GLY A 102 0.56 -6.15 13.40
N ILE A 103 0.19 -5.54 14.54
CA ILE A 103 1.15 -4.89 15.43
C ILE A 103 2.04 -5.92 16.14
N GLN A 104 1.48 -7.06 16.55
CA GLN A 104 2.22 -8.13 17.21
C GLN A 104 3.20 -8.82 16.25
N LYS A 105 2.95 -8.80 14.95
CA LYS A 105 3.91 -9.30 13.95
C LYS A 105 5.15 -8.42 13.86
N LEU A 106 5.01 -7.11 14.12
CA LEU A 106 6.11 -6.15 14.11
C LEU A 106 6.89 -6.15 15.43
N TYR A 107 6.19 -6.24 16.56
CA TYR A 107 6.78 -5.98 17.88
C TYR A 107 6.67 -7.14 18.89
N GLY A 108 6.02 -8.24 18.52
CA GLY A 108 5.73 -9.37 19.43
C GLY A 108 4.48 -9.15 20.28
N LYS A 109 4.08 -10.18 21.05
CA LYS A 109 2.95 -10.07 21.98
C LYS A 109 3.36 -9.32 23.25
N PRO A 110 2.45 -8.60 23.93
CA PRO A 110 2.77 -7.80 25.12
C PRO A 110 3.49 -8.55 26.26
N ASN A 111 3.35 -9.88 26.33
CA ASN A 111 3.95 -10.72 27.35
C ASN A 111 5.13 -11.58 26.86
N ASP A 112 5.45 -11.50 25.57
CA ASP A 112 6.70 -12.05 25.07
C ASP A 112 7.80 -11.06 25.46
N LYS A 113 8.71 -11.46 26.35
CA LYS A 113 9.90 -10.65 26.66
C LYS A 113 10.55 -10.26 25.33
N PRO A 114 10.98 -9.00 25.14
CA PRO A 114 11.68 -8.63 23.92
C PRO A 114 12.90 -9.53 23.82
N ILE A 115 12.88 -10.45 22.86
CA ILE A 115 14.09 -11.13 22.44
C ILE A 115 14.82 -10.04 21.66
N ILE A 116 15.61 -9.24 22.38
CA ILE A 116 16.66 -8.45 21.76
C ILE A 116 17.68 -9.48 21.29
N GLU A 117 17.39 -10.15 20.17
CA GLU A 117 18.45 -10.73 19.36
C GLU A 117 19.25 -9.55 18.84
N SER A 118 20.29 -9.23 19.61
CA SER A 118 21.35 -8.34 19.17
C SER A 118 21.94 -8.97 17.91
N THR A 119 21.43 -8.55 16.75
CA THR A 119 22.07 -8.85 15.47
C THR A 119 23.30 -7.94 15.42
N THR A 120 24.33 -8.32 16.17
CA THR A 120 25.69 -7.89 15.87
C THR A 120 25.96 -8.32 14.45
N ALA A 121 25.99 -7.34 13.54
CA ALA A 121 26.50 -7.52 12.19
C ALA A 121 27.93 -8.06 12.28
N LYS A 122 28.07 -9.38 12.18
CA LYS A 122 29.35 -10.03 11.92
C LYS A 122 29.46 -10.19 10.41
N THR A 123 30.23 -9.31 9.81
CA THR A 123 30.89 -9.51 8.53
C THR A 123 31.65 -10.84 8.59
N ALA A 124 31.20 -11.82 7.81
CA ALA A 124 31.98 -13.00 7.47
C ALA A 124 31.82 -13.24 5.97
N SER A 125 32.75 -12.66 5.22
CA SER A 125 33.10 -13.10 3.88
C SER A 125 33.66 -14.51 3.97
N SER A 126 32.91 -15.49 3.49
CA SER A 126 33.44 -16.76 2.99
C SER A 126 32.37 -17.47 2.18
N SER A 127 32.57 -17.56 0.86
CA SER A 127 31.84 -18.50 0.01
C SER A 127 32.07 -19.94 0.48
N PRO A 128 31.01 -20.77 0.55
CA PRO A 128 31.16 -22.21 0.49
C PRO A 128 30.68 -22.72 -0.85
N SER A 129 31.58 -23.35 -1.60
CA SER A 129 31.23 -24.43 -2.52
C SER A 129 31.06 -25.70 -1.69
N ILE A 130 30.02 -26.52 -1.95
CA ILE A 130 30.08 -27.99 -2.05
C ILE A 130 28.67 -28.62 -2.18
N ILE A 131 28.52 -29.32 -3.31
CA ILE A 131 27.93 -30.65 -3.54
C ILE A 131 26.43 -30.90 -3.27
N THR A 132 25.76 -31.04 -4.41
CA THR A 132 24.58 -31.82 -4.77
C THR A 132 24.39 -33.14 -4.03
N THR A 133 23.27 -33.28 -3.31
CA THR A 133 22.36 -34.45 -3.37
C THR A 133 21.09 -34.12 -2.60
N GLY A 134 20.01 -33.88 -3.34
CA GLY A 134 18.69 -33.59 -2.79
C GLY A 134 17.81 -33.06 -3.92
N SER A 135 17.06 -33.96 -4.55
CA SER A 135 16.17 -33.68 -5.66
C SER A 135 15.16 -32.60 -5.28
N PHE A 136 15.39 -31.36 -5.73
CA PHE A 136 14.33 -30.35 -5.81
C PHE A 136 13.40 -30.79 -6.94
N ASP A 137 12.22 -31.26 -6.58
CA ASP A 137 11.14 -31.50 -7.53
C ASP A 137 10.89 -30.22 -8.34
N ARG A 138 11.27 -30.33 -9.62
CA ARG A 138 11.11 -29.40 -10.74
C ARG A 138 10.27 -28.16 -10.44
N LEU A 139 10.98 -27.04 -10.29
CA LEU A 139 10.46 -25.72 -10.65
C LEU A 139 9.98 -25.76 -12.12
N PRO A 140 8.87 -25.09 -12.47
CA PRO A 140 8.45 -24.95 -13.86
C PRO A 140 9.58 -24.36 -14.69
N SER A 141 9.76 -24.87 -15.90
CA SER A 141 10.81 -24.50 -16.85
C SER A 141 10.64 -23.09 -17.42
N ASN A 142 10.54 -22.06 -16.58
CA ASN A 142 10.49 -20.67 -17.01
C ASN A 142 11.72 -19.97 -16.44
N ASN A 143 12.63 -19.59 -17.33
CA ASN A 143 13.91 -18.96 -17.04
C ASN A 143 13.70 -17.57 -16.38
N TRP A 144 13.62 -17.53 -15.04
CA TRP A 144 13.32 -16.32 -14.27
C TRP A 144 14.38 -15.23 -14.41
N CYS A 145 15.65 -15.60 -14.58
CA CYS A 145 16.75 -14.65 -14.77
C CYS A 145 16.75 -14.01 -16.17
N SER A 146 15.92 -14.51 -17.09
CA SER A 146 15.66 -13.91 -18.40
C SER A 146 14.18 -13.51 -18.55
N GLY A 147 13.47 -13.34 -17.44
CA GLY A 147 12.04 -13.02 -17.45
C GLY A 147 11.80 -11.57 -17.83
N ASP A 148 11.44 -11.31 -19.09
CA ASP A 148 10.91 -10.02 -19.52
C ASP A 148 9.48 -9.81 -18.97
N PHE A 149 9.38 -9.44 -17.69
CA PHE A 149 8.11 -9.05 -17.06
C PHE A 149 7.75 -7.61 -17.43
N GLN A 150 6.45 -7.37 -17.65
CA GLN A 150 5.93 -6.05 -17.99
C GLN A 150 5.94 -5.14 -16.77
N THR A 151 5.51 -5.65 -15.62
CA THR A 151 5.43 -4.91 -14.34
C THR A 151 5.29 -5.87 -13.17
N GLY A 152 5.48 -5.37 -11.94
CA GLY A 152 5.15 -6.09 -10.72
C GLY A 152 4.82 -5.17 -9.56
N CYS A 153 3.96 -5.63 -8.65
CA CYS A 153 3.49 -4.89 -7.48
C CYS A 153 2.93 -5.84 -6.42
N GLU A 154 2.71 -5.32 -5.22
CA GLU A 154 1.91 -6.00 -4.20
C GLU A 154 0.43 -5.99 -4.60
N GLY A 155 -0.23 -7.15 -4.49
CA GLY A 155 -1.64 -7.35 -4.80
C GLY A 155 -2.58 -7.01 -3.64
N PRO A 156 -3.90 -7.27 -3.81
CA PRO A 156 -4.88 -7.03 -2.76
C PRO A 156 -4.71 -7.95 -1.54
N ASP A 157 -4.12 -9.14 -1.70
CA ASP A 157 -3.78 -10.06 -0.59
C ASP A 157 -2.44 -9.77 0.09
N GLY A 158 -1.76 -8.70 -0.33
CA GLY A 158 -0.45 -8.35 0.21
C GLY A 158 0.69 -9.25 -0.26
N GLU A 159 0.44 -10.07 -1.28
CA GLU A 159 1.44 -10.92 -1.91
C GLU A 159 2.02 -10.22 -3.16
N LEU A 160 3.23 -10.59 -3.58
CA LEU A 160 3.87 -10.00 -4.76
C LEU A 160 3.33 -10.65 -6.04
N TYR A 161 2.95 -9.83 -7.01
CA TYR A 161 2.54 -10.23 -8.34
C TYR A 161 3.50 -9.70 -9.39
N LEU A 162 3.93 -10.57 -10.31
CA LEU A 162 4.63 -10.20 -11.54
C LEU A 162 3.73 -10.50 -12.72
N PHE A 163 3.60 -9.55 -13.63
CA PHE A 163 2.71 -9.66 -14.79
C PHE A 163 3.51 -9.84 -16.06
N LYS A 164 3.11 -10.84 -16.85
CA LYS A 164 3.57 -10.98 -18.21
C LYS A 164 2.50 -11.49 -19.15
N ASP A 165 2.33 -10.77 -20.25
CA ASP A 165 1.26 -10.98 -21.23
C ASP A 165 -0.09 -11.01 -20.51
N ASN A 166 -0.90 -12.05 -20.70
CA ASN A 166 -2.16 -12.26 -19.99
C ASN A 166 -2.02 -13.11 -18.70
N HIS A 167 -0.80 -13.30 -18.19
CA HIS A 167 -0.51 -14.14 -17.03
C HIS A 167 0.06 -13.34 -15.85
N ALA A 168 -0.18 -13.87 -14.64
CA ALA A 168 0.42 -13.39 -13.42
C ALA A 168 1.11 -14.51 -12.64
N TRP A 169 2.28 -14.18 -12.09
CA TRP A 169 3.03 -15.01 -11.14
C TRP A 169 2.83 -14.40 -9.77
N ARG A 170 2.45 -15.22 -8.79
CA ARG A 170 2.29 -14.78 -7.40
C ARG A 170 3.33 -15.43 -6.50
N TYR A 171 4.03 -14.61 -5.74
CA TYR A 171 4.89 -15.04 -4.64
C TYR A 171 4.16 -14.85 -3.32
N ARG A 172 3.90 -15.96 -2.63
CA ARG A 172 3.20 -16.01 -1.35
C ARG A 172 4.16 -15.79 -0.19
N GLY A 173 4.74 -14.60 -0.09
CA GLY A 173 5.64 -14.20 0.98
C GLY A 173 5.00 -14.26 2.36
N ARG A 174 3.74 -13.85 2.51
CA ARG A 174 3.08 -13.83 3.84
C ARG A 174 2.60 -15.21 4.28
N ALA A 175 2.14 -16.04 3.34
CA ALA A 175 1.59 -17.36 3.69
C ALA A 175 2.65 -18.46 3.78
N LYS A 176 3.53 -18.59 2.77
CA LYS A 176 4.34 -19.81 2.57
C LYS A 176 5.78 -19.58 2.09
N HIS A 177 6.18 -18.33 1.87
CA HIS A 177 7.47 -17.94 1.29
C HIS A 177 7.82 -18.68 -0.02
N LEU A 178 6.82 -18.93 -0.87
CA LEU A 178 6.98 -19.68 -2.13
C LEU A 178 6.17 -19.09 -3.28
N TRP A 179 6.61 -19.37 -4.51
CA TRP A 179 5.87 -19.07 -5.73
C TRP A 179 4.72 -20.04 -5.95
N ASP A 180 3.65 -19.58 -6.59
CA ASP A 180 2.65 -20.49 -7.15
C ASP A 180 3.29 -21.48 -8.14
N ARG A 181 2.77 -22.71 -8.16
CA ARG A 181 3.34 -23.82 -8.94
C ARG A 181 3.38 -23.53 -10.44
N GLN A 182 2.52 -22.66 -10.93
CA GLN A 182 2.48 -22.21 -12.32
C GLN A 182 1.87 -20.80 -12.36
N PRO A 183 2.23 -19.97 -13.34
CA PRO A 183 1.50 -18.74 -13.59
C PRO A 183 0.04 -19.05 -13.93
N LYS A 184 -0.85 -18.14 -13.57
CA LYS A 184 -2.27 -18.22 -13.89
C LYS A 184 -2.66 -17.06 -14.79
N LEU A 185 -3.80 -17.18 -15.45
CA LEU A 185 -4.38 -16.03 -16.14
C LEU A 185 -4.65 -14.90 -15.15
N ILE A 186 -4.51 -13.65 -15.60
CA ILE A 186 -4.86 -12.48 -14.79
C ILE A 186 -6.30 -12.59 -14.28
N SER A 187 -7.23 -13.09 -15.11
CA SER A 187 -8.62 -13.32 -14.75
C SER A 187 -8.83 -14.35 -13.63
N GLU A 188 -7.90 -15.29 -13.42
CA GLU A 188 -8.00 -16.25 -12.31
C GLU A 188 -7.63 -15.62 -10.97
N HIS A 189 -6.79 -14.58 -10.98
CA HIS A 189 -6.48 -13.80 -9.79
C HIS A 189 -7.48 -12.66 -9.60
N PHE A 190 -7.89 -12.03 -10.69
CA PHE A 190 -8.74 -10.84 -10.68
C PHE A 190 -9.96 -11.10 -11.58
N ARG A 191 -11.04 -11.67 -11.00
CA ARG A 191 -12.15 -12.28 -11.76
C ARG A 191 -12.83 -11.40 -12.82
N SER A 192 -12.74 -10.08 -12.69
CA SER A 192 -13.34 -9.11 -13.63
C SER A 192 -12.39 -8.61 -14.72
N LEU A 193 -11.15 -9.11 -14.76
CA LEU A 193 -10.09 -8.69 -15.68
C LEU A 193 -9.80 -9.81 -16.70
N THR A 194 -10.68 -9.98 -17.68
CA THR A 194 -10.55 -11.00 -18.75
C THR A 194 -9.72 -10.49 -19.92
N ASP A 195 -8.89 -11.38 -20.50
CA ASP A 195 -8.11 -11.15 -21.74
C ASP A 195 -7.39 -9.80 -21.80
N THR A 196 -6.72 -9.47 -20.69
CA THR A 196 -6.05 -8.19 -20.51
C THR A 196 -4.56 -8.38 -20.26
N THR A 197 -3.79 -7.34 -20.54
CA THR A 197 -2.41 -7.20 -20.10
C THR A 197 -2.33 -6.07 -19.08
N ILE A 198 -1.46 -6.21 -18.08
CA ILE A 198 -1.19 -5.14 -17.13
C ILE A 198 0.15 -4.51 -17.51
N THR A 199 0.13 -3.22 -17.81
CA THR A 199 1.30 -2.47 -18.26
C THR A 199 2.06 -1.84 -17.10
N ALA A 200 1.34 -1.40 -16.08
CA ALA A 200 1.90 -0.95 -14.81
C ALA A 200 0.96 -1.34 -13.68
N CYS A 201 1.48 -1.46 -12.46
CA CYS A 201 0.65 -1.62 -11.29
C CYS A 201 1.34 -1.11 -10.03
N VAL A 202 0.54 -0.74 -9.04
CA VAL A 202 1.06 -0.23 -7.76
C VAL A 202 0.09 -0.48 -6.62
N LYS A 203 0.63 -0.73 -5.44
CA LYS A 203 -0.11 -0.78 -4.19
C LYS A 203 -0.10 0.61 -3.55
N SER A 204 -1.27 1.16 -3.29
CA SER A 204 -1.39 2.35 -2.47
C SER A 204 -1.31 2.01 -0.99
N VAL A 205 -0.86 2.98 -0.19
CA VAL A 205 -0.95 2.95 1.27
C VAL A 205 -2.40 2.75 1.74
N THR A 206 -3.42 3.22 1.00
CA THR A 206 -4.86 3.04 1.25
C THR A 206 -5.35 1.59 1.14
N GLY A 207 -4.44 0.66 0.82
CA GLY A 207 -4.74 -0.75 0.61
C GLY A 207 -5.11 -1.07 -0.84
N TYR A 208 -5.55 -0.11 -1.65
CA TYR A 208 -5.93 -0.41 -3.03
C TYR A 208 -4.73 -0.81 -3.88
N THR A 209 -4.92 -1.84 -4.71
CA THR A 209 -4.00 -2.17 -5.80
C THR A 209 -4.55 -1.58 -7.09
N TYR A 210 -3.75 -0.72 -7.71
CA TYR A 210 -4.08 -0.09 -8.97
C TYR A 210 -3.43 -0.85 -10.11
N LEU A 211 -4.24 -1.23 -11.09
CA LEU A 211 -3.80 -1.92 -12.30
C LEU A 211 -4.02 -1.00 -13.49
N PHE A 212 -3.02 -0.87 -14.36
CA PHE A 212 -3.09 0.04 -15.51
C PHE A 212 -2.88 -0.71 -16.82
N ARG A 213 -3.73 -0.37 -17.80
CA ARG A 213 -3.56 -0.79 -19.19
C ARG A 213 -3.96 0.36 -20.10
N ASN A 214 -3.03 0.82 -20.94
CA ASN A 214 -3.29 2.01 -21.75
C ASN A 214 -3.83 3.13 -20.84
N GLN A 215 -5.00 3.69 -21.16
CA GLN A 215 -5.71 4.74 -20.41
C GLN A 215 -6.70 4.19 -19.37
N ASP A 216 -6.83 2.86 -19.28
CA ASP A 216 -7.68 2.20 -18.32
C ASP A 216 -6.94 2.02 -17.00
N MET A 217 -7.62 2.36 -15.91
CA MET A 217 -7.22 2.04 -14.55
C MET A 217 -8.31 1.23 -13.86
N TRP A 218 -7.89 0.17 -13.18
CA TRP A 218 -8.73 -0.56 -12.24
C TRP A 218 -8.22 -0.37 -10.84
N LYS A 219 -9.15 -0.17 -9.92
CA LYS A 219 -8.90 -0.06 -8.49
C LYS A 219 -9.36 -1.35 -7.82
N VAL A 220 -8.43 -2.08 -7.23
CA VAL A 220 -8.65 -3.42 -6.69
C VAL A 220 -8.50 -3.39 -5.17
N ARG A 221 -9.58 -3.63 -4.45
CA ARG A 221 -9.56 -3.74 -2.98
C ARG A 221 -9.37 -5.19 -2.56
N THR A 222 -10.11 -6.10 -3.19
CA THR A 222 -10.04 -7.55 -2.98
C THR A 222 -10.09 -8.25 -4.33
N PHE A 223 -9.87 -9.58 -4.35
CA PHE A 223 -10.04 -10.36 -5.59
C PHE A 223 -11.44 -10.30 -6.20
N TRP A 224 -12.43 -9.88 -5.42
CA TRP A 224 -13.84 -9.75 -5.81
C TRP A 224 -14.27 -8.30 -6.00
N SER A 225 -13.56 -7.35 -5.39
CA SER A 225 -13.85 -5.92 -5.44
C SER A 225 -12.87 -5.24 -6.38
N ILE A 226 -13.30 -5.11 -7.64
CA ILE A 226 -12.58 -4.45 -8.72
C ILE A 226 -13.48 -3.36 -9.29
N GLU A 227 -13.07 -2.11 -9.16
CA GLU A 227 -13.72 -0.93 -9.73
C GLU A 227 -13.01 -0.51 -11.03
N GLY A 228 -13.77 -0.12 -12.05
CA GLY A 228 -13.26 0.33 -13.36
C GLY A 228 -13.77 -0.49 -14.56
N PRO A 229 -13.22 -0.27 -15.77
CA PRO A 229 -12.10 0.63 -16.05
C PRO A 229 -12.50 2.10 -15.88
N HIS A 230 -11.71 2.85 -15.12
CA HIS A 230 -11.77 4.30 -15.12
C HIS A 230 -10.83 4.81 -16.22
N GLN A 231 -11.38 5.59 -17.15
CA GLN A 231 -10.57 6.28 -18.15
C GLN A 231 -9.85 7.45 -17.47
N ILE A 232 -8.53 7.40 -17.41
CA ILE A 232 -7.74 8.52 -16.92
C ILE A 232 -7.60 9.51 -18.08
N ASN A 233 -8.51 10.49 -18.11
CA ASN A 233 -8.57 11.50 -19.17
C ASN A 233 -7.60 12.65 -18.89
N GLY A 234 -6.76 12.97 -19.88
CA GLY A 234 -5.92 14.16 -19.90
C GLY A 234 -5.03 14.17 -21.14
N LYS A 235 -4.79 15.35 -21.72
CA LYS A 235 -4.03 15.50 -22.99
C LYS A 235 -2.63 14.87 -22.97
N ASN A 236 -2.08 14.65 -21.77
CA ASN A 236 -0.71 14.20 -21.56
C ASN A 236 -0.62 12.78 -20.97
N TYR A 237 -1.71 12.02 -20.86
CA TYR A 237 -1.63 10.70 -20.23
C TYR A 237 -0.69 9.73 -20.98
N PRO A 238 0.26 9.08 -20.27
CA PRO A 238 1.16 8.10 -20.88
C PRO A 238 0.45 6.78 -21.18
N GLN A 239 0.05 6.58 -22.43
CA GLN A 239 -0.35 5.24 -22.90
C GLN A 239 0.79 4.24 -22.69
N ASN A 240 0.49 3.05 -22.16
CA ASN A 240 1.47 1.98 -21.93
C ASN A 240 2.60 2.36 -20.96
N SER A 241 2.25 3.02 -19.86
CA SER A 241 3.18 3.19 -18.74
C SER A 241 3.69 1.83 -18.28
N ARG A 242 5.00 1.72 -18.04
CA ARG A 242 5.62 0.46 -17.62
C ARG A 242 5.84 0.35 -16.13
N ILE A 243 5.85 1.49 -15.46
CA ILE A 243 6.15 1.59 -14.04
C ILE A 243 5.09 2.48 -13.40
N ALA A 244 4.54 2.02 -12.29
CA ALA A 244 3.70 2.82 -11.40
C ALA A 244 4.34 2.79 -10.01
N LEU A 245 4.45 3.96 -9.37
CA LEU A 245 4.98 4.13 -8.03
C LEU A 245 4.00 4.93 -7.20
N PHE A 246 3.87 4.58 -5.91
CA PHE A 246 3.04 5.32 -4.98
C PHE A 246 3.94 6.15 -4.10
N HIS A 247 3.69 7.45 -4.07
CA HIS A 247 4.43 8.40 -3.27
C HIS A 247 3.54 9.62 -3.01
N ASN A 248 3.63 10.25 -1.85
CA ASN A 248 2.90 11.48 -1.54
C ASN A 248 1.40 11.44 -1.92
N ASN A 249 0.69 10.38 -1.50
CA ASN A 249 -0.75 10.18 -1.78
C ASN A 249 -1.12 10.17 -3.28
N SER A 250 -0.12 9.94 -4.12
CA SER A 250 -0.20 10.07 -5.56
C SER A 250 0.42 8.85 -6.22
N ILE A 251 -0.17 8.48 -7.34
CA ILE A 251 0.36 7.42 -8.19
C ILE A 251 1.09 8.06 -9.35
N TYR A 252 2.39 7.81 -9.40
CA TYR A 252 3.29 8.24 -10.45
C TYR A 252 3.40 7.15 -11.51
N LEU A 253 2.93 7.44 -12.70
CA LEU A 253 3.13 6.63 -13.90
C LEU A 253 4.36 7.14 -14.64
N ILE A 254 5.31 6.25 -14.89
CA ILE A 254 6.54 6.58 -15.60
C ILE A 254 6.52 5.99 -17.00
N LYS A 255 6.81 6.85 -17.97
CA LYS A 255 7.00 6.47 -19.37
C LYS A 255 8.14 7.28 -19.97
N ASN A 256 9.15 6.58 -20.47
CA ASN A 256 10.39 7.18 -20.95
C ASN A 256 10.96 8.12 -19.87
N ASP A 257 11.30 9.36 -20.24
CA ASP A 257 11.90 10.36 -19.36
C ASP A 257 10.86 11.24 -18.64
N PHE A 258 9.61 10.76 -18.52
CA PHE A 258 8.52 11.53 -17.93
C PHE A 258 7.78 10.76 -16.84
N ALA A 259 7.53 11.47 -15.74
CA ALA A 259 6.62 11.05 -14.68
C ALA A 259 5.32 11.85 -14.77
N TYR A 260 4.21 11.14 -14.61
CA TYR A 260 2.86 11.69 -14.58
C TYR A 260 2.23 11.24 -13.28
N TYR A 261 1.71 12.17 -12.47
CA TYR A 261 1.08 11.79 -11.21
C TYR A 261 -0.41 12.10 -11.23
N TYR A 262 -1.18 11.27 -10.52
CA TYR A 262 -2.54 11.60 -10.13
C TYR A 262 -2.71 11.34 -8.63
N ASN A 263 -3.48 12.21 -7.97
CA ASN A 263 -3.75 12.08 -6.54
C ASN A 263 -4.89 11.08 -6.34
N GLU A 264 -4.69 10.10 -5.46
CA GLU A 264 -5.65 9.03 -5.21
C GLU A 264 -6.98 9.53 -4.61
N PHE A 265 -6.93 10.64 -3.88
CA PHE A 265 -8.07 11.26 -3.19
C PHE A 265 -8.74 12.35 -4.04
N ASN A 266 -8.13 12.73 -5.18
CA ASN A 266 -8.69 13.70 -6.10
C ASN A 266 -8.38 13.36 -7.57
N TYR A 267 -9.23 12.51 -8.16
CA TYR A 267 -9.14 12.05 -9.55
C TYR A 267 -9.33 13.17 -10.60
N ASN A 268 -9.77 14.37 -10.21
CA ASN A 268 -10.12 15.46 -11.13
C ASN A 268 -8.99 16.48 -11.35
N ARG A 269 -7.82 16.33 -10.72
CA ARG A 269 -6.67 17.22 -10.99
C ARG A 269 -5.94 16.81 -12.28
N ASP A 270 -5.65 17.81 -13.11
CA ASP A 270 -4.90 17.67 -14.35
C ASP A 270 -3.57 16.93 -14.13
N LEU A 271 -3.32 15.89 -14.94
CA LEU A 271 -2.04 15.17 -15.00
C LEU A 271 -0.90 16.17 -15.23
N GLN A 272 -0.09 16.41 -14.20
CA GLN A 272 1.10 17.22 -14.32
C GLN A 272 2.28 16.34 -14.74
N GLN A 273 2.96 16.76 -15.81
CA GLN A 273 4.10 16.06 -16.40
C GLN A 273 5.41 16.65 -15.88
N TYR A 274 6.31 15.79 -15.42
CA TYR A 274 7.64 16.19 -14.95
C TYR A 274 8.72 15.46 -15.72
N PRO A 275 9.77 16.15 -16.20
CA PRO A 275 10.94 15.49 -16.74
C PRO A 275 11.71 14.78 -15.62
N ILE A 276 12.04 13.51 -15.83
CA ILE A 276 12.93 12.72 -14.98
C ILE A 276 14.36 13.04 -15.45
N ARG A 277 15.14 13.73 -14.62
CA ARG A 277 16.55 14.05 -14.87
C ARG A 277 17.48 13.07 -14.19
#